data_AF-A0A1B7K3K0-F1
#
_entry.id   AF-A0A1B7K3K0-F1
#
_cell.length_a   1.000
_cell.length_b   1.000
_cell.length_c   1.000
_cell.angle_alpha   90.00
_cell.angle_beta   90.00
_cell.angle_gamma   90.00
#
_symmetry.space_group_name_H-M   'P 1'
#
loop_
_entity.id
_entity.type
_entity.pdbx_description
1 polymer ?
#
loop_
_entity_poly.entity_id
_entity_poly.type
_entity_poly.pdbx_seq_one_letter_code
_entity_poly.pdbx_strand_id
1 'polypeptide(L)'
;MGSYTLYLASIFTLIAALLHFACLFWGAAGFRFLGAGESLVKKAEKGSWYPNVAAIIVGGVLAICATYAFTAAKGSPSLPFTSPILMIVATIFLLRAALFPLLKSRFEGNSDLFWYVSSSVCLILGLFYLVGAILY
;
A
#
# COMPACT_ATOMS: atom_id res chain seq x y z
N MET A 1 -8.04 21.64 -6.04
CA MET A 1 -6.72 21.13 -5.57
C MET A 1 -6.84 19.70 -5.05
N GLY A 2 -7.78 19.40 -4.15
CA GLY A 2 -7.96 18.05 -3.57
C GLY A 2 -8.18 16.93 -4.60
N SER A 3 -8.94 17.17 -5.67
CA SER A 3 -9.21 16.16 -6.72
C SER A 3 -7.94 15.70 -7.45
N TYR A 4 -7.01 16.61 -7.79
CA TYR A 4 -5.73 16.24 -8.43
C TYR A 4 -4.87 15.39 -7.50
N THR A 5 -4.83 15.76 -6.22
CA THR A 5 -4.10 15.00 -5.20
C THR A 5 -4.67 13.59 -5.04
N LEU A 6 -6.00 13.43 -5.07
CA LEU A 6 -6.65 12.11 -5.03
C LEU A 6 -6.41 11.28 -6.28
N TYR A 7 -6.32 11.88 -7.47
CA TYR A 7 -5.90 11.15 -8.67
C TYR A 7 -4.48 10.59 -8.53
N LEU A 8 -3.54 11.40 -8.03
CA LEU A 8 -2.17 10.94 -7.77
C LEU A 8 -2.15 9.84 -6.70
N ALA A 9 -2.88 10.02 -5.60
CA ALA A 9 -3.03 9.00 -4.55
C ALA A 9 -3.55 7.69 -5.14
N SER A 10 -4.59 7.74 -5.96
CA SER A 10 -5.17 6.59 -6.65
C SER A 10 -4.15 5.87 -7.52
N ILE A 11 -3.47 6.59 -8.42
CA ILE A 11 -2.52 6.00 -9.37
C ILE A 11 -1.38 5.31 -8.63
N PHE A 12 -0.75 5.99 -7.67
CA PHE A 12 0.36 5.41 -6.91
C PHE A 12 -0.09 4.24 -6.01
N THR A 13 -1.28 4.32 -5.42
CA THR A 13 -1.83 3.20 -4.63
C THR A 13 -2.12 1.99 -5.53
N LEU A 14 -2.62 2.23 -6.75
CA LEU A 14 -2.87 1.17 -7.73
C LEU A 14 -1.57 0.52 -8.21
N ILE A 15 -0.52 1.31 -8.48
CA ILE A 15 0.81 0.77 -8.81
C ILE A 15 1.32 -0.12 -7.66
N ALA A 16 1.18 0.31 -6.41
CA ALA A 16 1.56 -0.50 -5.26
C ALA A 16 0.76 -1.81 -5.17
N ALA A 17 -0.55 -1.77 -5.45
CA ALA A 17 -1.39 -2.97 -5.53
C ALA A 17 -0.92 -3.94 -6.62
N LEU A 18 -0.63 -3.42 -7.81
CA LEU A 18 -0.13 -4.20 -8.95
C LEU A 18 1.22 -4.85 -8.65
N LEU A 19 2.13 -4.15 -7.96
CA LEU A 19 3.40 -4.73 -7.52
C LEU A 19 3.19 -5.93 -6.59
N HIS A 20 2.19 -5.90 -5.71
CA HIS A 20 1.86 -7.04 -4.86
C HIS A 20 1.28 -8.20 -5.67
N PHE A 21 0.37 -7.92 -6.61
CA PHE A 21 -0.16 -8.96 -7.50
C PHE A 21 0.92 -9.56 -8.41
N ALA A 22 1.89 -8.77 -8.84
CA ALA A 22 3.02 -9.26 -9.65
C ALA A 22 3.84 -10.34 -8.91
N CYS A 23 3.92 -10.29 -7.57
CA CYS A 23 4.59 -11.32 -6.78
C CYS A 23 3.95 -12.72 -6.92
N LEU A 24 2.67 -12.82 -7.27
CA LEU A 24 2.02 -14.12 -7.48
C LEU A 24 2.59 -14.84 -8.70
N PHE A 25 2.92 -14.08 -9.75
CA PHE A 25 3.43 -14.62 -11.01
C PHE A 25 4.96 -14.76 -10.99
N TRP A 26 5.66 -13.83 -10.33
CA TRP A 26 7.12 -13.86 -10.22
C TRP A 26 7.60 -14.77 -9.06
N GLY A 27 6.73 -15.10 -8.11
CA GLY A 27 7.05 -15.95 -6.97
C GLY A 27 8.14 -15.37 -6.07
N ALA A 28 9.00 -16.23 -5.54
CA ALA A 28 10.03 -15.89 -4.56
C ALA A 28 10.97 -14.74 -5.01
N ALA A 29 11.32 -14.69 -6.29
CA ALA A 29 12.16 -13.63 -6.84
C ALA A 29 11.47 -12.25 -6.77
N GLY A 30 10.15 -12.19 -7.00
CA GLY A 30 9.37 -10.96 -6.83
C GLY A 30 9.32 -10.50 -5.38
N PHE A 31 9.09 -11.41 -4.44
CA PHE A 31 9.14 -11.08 -3.00
C PHE A 31 10.53 -10.56 -2.58
N ARG A 32 11.61 -11.20 -3.05
CA ARG A 32 12.98 -10.78 -2.79
C ARG A 32 13.29 -9.41 -3.42
N PHE A 33 12.81 -9.16 -4.65
CA PHE A 33 12.96 -7.87 -5.33
C PHE A 33 12.27 -6.73 -4.58
N LEU A 34 11.06 -6.97 -4.06
CA LEU A 34 10.38 -6.01 -3.19
C LEU A 34 11.03 -5.87 -1.81
N GLY A 35 12.09 -6.62 -1.51
CA GLY A 35 12.84 -6.54 -0.26
C GLY A 35 12.17 -7.26 0.92
N ALA A 36 11.30 -8.23 0.64
CA ALA A 36 10.75 -9.11 1.67
C ALA A 36 11.84 -9.95 2.33
N GLY A 37 11.64 -10.25 3.61
CA GLY A 37 12.64 -10.94 4.40
C GLY A 37 12.82 -12.41 4.02
N GLU A 38 14.03 -12.92 4.27
CA GLU A 38 14.45 -14.27 3.91
C GLU A 38 13.49 -15.37 4.40
N SER A 39 12.86 -15.19 5.56
CA SER A 39 11.85 -16.13 6.06
C SER A 39 10.62 -16.23 5.13
N LEU A 40 10.13 -15.09 4.63
CA LEU A 40 8.99 -15.06 3.70
C LEU A 40 9.40 -15.60 2.32
N VAL A 41 10.59 -15.23 1.86
CA VAL A 41 11.11 -15.68 0.55
C VAL A 41 11.31 -17.20 0.55
N LYS A 42 11.92 -17.77 1.59
CA LYS A 42 12.06 -19.24 1.73
C LYS A 42 10.71 -19.96 1.80
N LYS A 43 9.69 -19.35 2.42
CA LYS A 43 8.32 -19.91 2.40
C LYS A 43 7.76 -19.92 0.98
N ALA A 44 8.00 -18.87 0.20
CA ALA A 44 7.58 -18.81 -1.20
C ALA A 44 8.33 -19.84 -2.07
N GLU A 45 9.64 -20.02 -1.87
CA GLU A 45 10.45 -21.02 -2.56
C GLU A 45 9.97 -22.45 -2.27
N LYS A 46 9.48 -22.71 -1.06
CA LYS A 46 8.89 -24.00 -0.66
C LYS A 46 7.44 -24.20 -1.13
N GLY A 47 6.89 -23.28 -1.93
CA GLY A 47 5.51 -23.37 -2.42
C GLY A 47 4.45 -23.16 -1.34
N SER A 48 4.78 -22.48 -0.23
CA SER A 48 3.78 -22.14 0.78
C SER A 48 2.73 -21.20 0.21
N TRP A 49 1.47 -21.42 0.57
CA TRP A 49 0.36 -20.54 0.18
C TRP A 49 0.41 -19.16 0.88
N TYR A 50 1.08 -19.08 2.04
CA TYR A 50 1.05 -17.90 2.91
C TYR A 50 1.53 -16.60 2.23
N PRO A 51 2.71 -16.55 1.55
CA PRO A 51 3.16 -15.34 0.88
C PRO A 51 2.20 -14.84 -0.20
N ASN A 52 1.63 -15.76 -0.98
CA ASN A 52 0.71 -15.42 -2.06
C ASN A 52 -0.61 -14.86 -1.51
N VAL A 53 -1.18 -15.49 -0.49
CA VAL A 53 -2.41 -14.99 0.17
C VAL A 53 -2.15 -13.62 0.81
N ALA A 54 -1.02 -13.41 1.46
CA ALA A 54 -0.65 -12.11 2.00
C ALA A 54 -0.57 -11.03 0.90
N ALA A 55 0.08 -11.33 -0.22
CA ALA A 55 0.16 -10.42 -1.37
C ALA A 55 -1.22 -10.11 -1.97
N ILE A 56 -2.11 -11.11 -2.09
CA ILE A 56 -3.48 -10.92 -2.56
C ILE A 56 -4.26 -9.99 -1.62
N ILE A 57 -4.20 -10.22 -0.31
CA ILE A 57 -4.94 -9.43 0.67
C ILE A 57 -4.47 -7.98 0.63
N VAL A 58 -3.15 -7.75 0.68
CA VAL A 58 -2.60 -6.39 0.66
C VAL A 58 -2.89 -5.70 -0.68
N GLY A 59 -2.66 -6.38 -1.79
CA GLY A 59 -2.98 -5.86 -3.13
C GLY A 59 -4.46 -5.52 -3.28
N GLY A 60 -5.36 -6.37 -2.78
CA GLY A 60 -6.80 -6.15 -2.80
C GLY A 60 -7.23 -4.93 -1.98
N VAL A 61 -6.72 -4.81 -0.76
CA VAL A 61 -6.99 -3.63 0.09
C VAL A 61 -6.51 -2.36 -0.59
N LEU A 62 -5.30 -2.35 -1.14
CA LEU A 62 -4.76 -1.19 -1.87
C LEU A 62 -5.60 -0.85 -3.11
N ALA A 63 -6.06 -1.84 -3.88
CA ALA A 63 -6.92 -1.63 -5.04
C ALA A 63 -8.28 -1.01 -4.65
N ILE A 64 -8.86 -1.44 -3.54
CA ILE A 64 -10.08 -0.85 -2.98
C ILE A 64 -9.84 0.62 -2.62
N CYS A 65 -8.77 0.92 -1.88
CA CYS A 65 -8.40 2.28 -1.52
C CYS A 65 -8.19 3.19 -2.74
N ALA A 66 -7.49 2.68 -3.77
CA ALA A 66 -7.29 3.39 -5.02
C ALA A 66 -8.63 3.72 -5.70
N THR A 67 -9.57 2.77 -5.69
CA THR A 67 -10.92 2.96 -6.26
C THR A 67 -11.69 4.06 -5.52
N TYR A 68 -11.61 4.09 -4.18
CA TYR A 68 -12.19 5.18 -3.38
C TYR A 68 -11.57 6.54 -3.71
N ALA A 69 -10.23 6.62 -3.80
CA ALA A 69 -9.55 7.86 -4.17
C ALA A 69 -9.94 8.32 -5.59
N PHE A 70 -10.00 7.41 -6.57
CA PHE A 70 -10.39 7.73 -7.94
C PHE A 70 -11.83 8.22 -8.04
N THR A 71 -12.77 7.52 -7.41
CA THR A 71 -14.19 7.87 -7.44
C THR A 71 -14.45 9.22 -6.76
N ALA A 72 -13.78 9.48 -5.63
CA ALA A 72 -13.79 10.78 -4.95
C ALA A 72 -13.21 11.89 -5.84
N ALA A 73 -12.08 11.64 -6.50
CA ALA A 73 -11.44 12.60 -7.42
C ALA A 73 -12.31 12.96 -8.63
N LYS A 74 -13.11 12.00 -9.11
CA LYS A 74 -13.99 12.17 -10.28
C LYS A 74 -15.26 12.99 -9.98
N GLY A 75 -15.67 13.11 -8.72
CA GLY A 75 -16.92 13.78 -8.36
C GLY A 75 -18.20 13.07 -8.84
N SER A 76 -18.11 11.79 -9.23
CA SER A 76 -19.26 10.91 -9.49
C SER A 76 -20.00 10.58 -8.19
N PRO A 77 -21.25 10.02 -8.21
CA PRO A 77 -21.96 9.68 -6.99
C PRO A 77 -21.05 8.88 -6.08
N SER A 78 -20.78 9.45 -4.91
CA SER A 78 -19.76 8.98 -3.99
C SER A 78 -20.13 7.57 -3.52
N LEU A 79 -19.15 6.67 -3.56
CA LEU A 79 -19.27 5.38 -2.89
C LEU A 79 -19.66 5.63 -1.41
N PRO A 80 -20.44 4.75 -0.79
CA PRO A 80 -20.84 4.94 0.59
C PRO A 80 -19.60 5.08 1.48
N PHE A 81 -19.65 6.02 2.42
CA PHE A 81 -18.59 6.28 3.39
C PHE A 81 -17.25 6.75 2.79
N THR A 82 -17.25 7.41 1.62
CA THR A 82 -16.02 7.89 0.98
C THR A 82 -15.15 8.76 1.91
N SER A 83 -15.68 9.82 2.52
CA SER A 83 -14.90 10.73 3.38
C SER A 83 -14.22 10.02 4.56
N PRO A 84 -14.93 9.23 5.41
CA PRO A 84 -14.27 8.53 6.50
C PRO A 84 -13.29 7.48 6.01
N ILE A 85 -13.54 6.79 4.89
CA ILE A 85 -12.60 5.82 4.32
C ILE A 85 -11.30 6.49 3.90
N LEU A 86 -11.36 7.63 3.18
CA LEU A 86 -10.14 8.36 2.79
C LEU A 86 -9.33 8.80 4.02
N MET A 87 -10.00 9.24 5.09
CA MET A 87 -9.35 9.65 6.34
C MET A 87 -8.69 8.47 7.07
N ILE A 88 -9.37 7.30 7.10
CA ILE A 88 -8.82 6.07 7.68
C ILE A 88 -7.58 5.63 6.90
N VAL A 89 -7.65 5.63 5.57
CA VAL A 89 -6.52 5.25 4.71
C VAL A 89 -5.34 6.20 4.91
N ALA A 90 -5.58 7.51 4.97
CA ALA A 90 -4.57 8.50 5.29
C ALA A 90 -3.88 8.19 6.62
N THR A 91 -4.68 7.93 7.66
CA THR A 91 -4.19 7.64 9.01
C THR A 91 -3.35 6.36 9.04
N ILE A 92 -3.80 5.28 8.39
CA ILE A 92 -3.05 4.02 8.32
C ILE A 92 -1.69 4.24 7.66
N PHE A 93 -1.64 4.95 6.53
CA PHE A 93 -0.38 5.19 5.83
C PHE A 93 0.58 6.08 6.62
N LEU A 94 0.07 7.16 7.24
CA LEU A 94 0.87 8.05 8.07
C LEU A 94 1.39 7.34 9.33
N LEU A 95 0.54 6.56 10.01
CA LEU A 95 0.97 5.76 11.16
C LEU A 95 2.01 4.72 10.75
N ARG A 96 1.81 4.02 9.63
CA ARG A 96 2.78 3.06 9.14
C ARG A 96 4.14 3.71 8.84
N ALA A 97 4.13 4.90 8.24
CA ALA A 97 5.34 5.67 7.99
C ALA A 97 6.00 6.15 9.29
N ALA A 98 5.24 6.67 10.26
CA ALA A 98 5.79 7.15 11.53
C ALA A 98 6.34 6.02 12.43
N LEU A 99 5.67 4.87 12.43
CA LEU A 99 6.00 3.72 13.27
C LEU A 99 7.01 2.76 12.62
N PHE A 100 7.58 3.11 11.46
CA PHE A 100 8.47 2.21 10.74
C PHE A 100 9.67 1.69 11.58
N PRO A 101 10.31 2.46 12.49
CA PRO A 101 11.42 1.94 13.28
C PRO A 101 10.98 0.83 14.24
N LEU A 102 9.80 0.98 14.84
CA LEU A 102 9.20 -0.02 15.73
C LEU A 102 8.79 -1.28 14.93
N LEU A 103 8.20 -1.08 13.75
CA LEU A 103 7.83 -2.19 12.86
C LEU A 103 9.06 -2.94 12.34
N LYS A 104 10.14 -2.24 12.00
CA LYS A 104 11.42 -2.83 11.59
C LYS A 104 12.00 -3.77 12.64
N SER A 105 11.90 -3.40 13.92
CA SER A 105 12.35 -4.26 15.03
C SER A 105 11.51 -5.52 15.21
N ARG A 106 10.26 -5.57 14.71
CA ARG A 106 9.33 -6.70 14.88
C ARG A 106 9.29 -7.61 13.66
N PHE A 107 9.53 -7.05 12.48
CA PHE A 107 9.54 -7.76 11.20
C PHE A 107 10.97 -7.87 10.67
N GLU A 108 11.75 -8.73 11.33
CA GLU A 108 13.15 -8.98 11.00
C GLU A 108 13.31 -9.63 9.62
N GLY A 109 14.40 -9.27 8.93
CA GLY A 109 14.80 -9.87 7.66
C GLY A 109 14.45 -9.06 6.41
N ASN A 110 13.50 -8.12 6.46
CA ASN A 110 13.25 -7.19 5.35
C ASN A 110 14.46 -6.26 5.14
N SER A 111 14.74 -5.87 3.90
CA SER A 111 15.89 -5.02 3.60
C SER A 111 15.72 -3.58 4.11
N ASP A 112 16.84 -2.92 4.45
CA ASP A 112 16.82 -1.52 4.87
C ASP A 112 16.26 -0.61 3.77
N LEU A 113 16.64 -0.87 2.52
CA LEU A 113 16.11 -0.15 1.37
C LEU A 113 14.58 -0.26 1.28
N PHE A 114 14.02 -1.46 1.51
CA PHE A 114 12.57 -1.64 1.55
C PHE A 114 11.94 -0.77 2.63
N TRP A 115 12.49 -0.76 3.85
CA TRP A 115 11.95 0.06 4.94
C TRP A 115 11.95 1.56 4.59
N TYR A 116 13.04 2.10 4.08
CA TYR A 116 13.12 3.52 3.75
C TYR A 116 12.23 3.90 2.55
N VAL A 117 12.26 3.10 1.47
CA VAL A 117 11.46 3.37 0.27
C VAL A 117 9.98 3.24 0.57
N SER A 118 9.56 2.12 1.16
CA SER A 118 8.15 1.90 1.47
C SER A 118 7.62 2.94 2.47
N SER A 119 8.43 3.36 3.46
CA SER A 119 7.98 4.35 4.46
C SER A 119 7.85 5.74 3.86
N SER A 120 8.76 6.11 2.97
CA SER A 120 8.66 7.34 2.17
C SER A 120 7.40 7.33 1.29
N VAL A 121 7.13 6.21 0.60
CA VAL A 121 5.93 6.05 -0.22
C VAL A 121 4.66 6.14 0.62
N CYS A 122 4.61 5.46 1.77
CA CYS A 122 3.47 5.55 2.68
C CYS A 122 3.29 6.96 3.24
N LEU A 123 4.36 7.70 3.56
CA LEU A 123 4.25 9.08 4.01
C LEU A 123 3.63 9.96 2.91
N ILE A 124 4.15 9.89 1.69
CA ILE A 124 3.64 10.66 0.54
C ILE A 124 2.18 10.33 0.26
N LEU A 125 1.84 9.03 0.19
CA LEU A 125 0.46 8.59 -0.02
C LEU A 125 -0.45 9.06 1.11
N GLY A 126 -0.04 8.89 2.37
CA GLY A 126 -0.80 9.32 3.54
C GLY A 126 -1.12 10.81 3.50
N LEU A 127 -0.16 11.65 3.12
CA LEU A 127 -0.37 13.08 2.92
C LEU A 127 -1.31 13.36 1.75
N PHE A 128 -1.19 12.64 0.63
CA PHE A 128 -2.11 12.81 -0.50
C PHE A 128 -3.55 12.42 -0.15
N TYR A 129 -3.77 11.31 0.55
CA TYR A 129 -5.10 10.93 1.03
C TYR A 129 -5.64 11.95 2.04
N LEU A 130 -4.81 12.46 2.96
CA LEU A 130 -5.23 13.45 3.95
C LEU A 130 -5.66 14.78 3.32
N VAL A 131 -4.78 15.36 2.49
CA VAL A 131 -5.04 16.61 1.76
C VAL A 131 -6.23 16.43 0.82
N GLY A 132 -6.27 15.29 0.12
CA GLY A 132 -7.39 14.88 -0.70
C GLY A 132 -8.69 14.87 0.08
N ALA A 133 -8.76 14.13 1.20
CA ALA A 133 -9.96 13.99 2.03
C ALA A 133 -10.49 15.30 2.61
N ILE A 134 -9.62 16.29 2.85
CA ILE A 134 -10.01 17.60 3.42
C ILE A 134 -10.48 18.58 2.33
N LEU A 135 -9.96 18.45 1.09
CA LEU A 135 -10.07 19.49 0.06
C LEU A 135 -10.79 19.05 -1.24
N TYR A 136 -11.42 17.87 -1.27
CA TYR A 136 -12.07 17.32 -2.47
C TYR A 136 -13.56 17.65 -2.58
#